data_AF-A0A537W4D4-F1
#
_entry.id   AF-A0A537W4D4-F1
#
_cell.length_a   1.000
_cell.length_b   1.000
_cell.length_c   1.000
_cell.angle_alpha   90.00
_cell.angle_beta   90.00
_cell.angle_gamma   90.00
#
_symmetry.space_group_name_H-M   'P 1'
#
loop_
_entity.id
_entity.type
_entity.pdbx_description
1 polymer ?
#
loop_
_entity_poly.entity_id
_entity_poly.type
_entity_poly.pdbx_seq_one_letter_code
_entity_poly.pdbx_strand_id
1 'polypeptide(L)'
;YIQAGIAGAHIEDQTFPPKSGPRRRCISIEEMVGKLRAAMDAKQALDPDFVIMARCDLGGVPGASFAEIIERCQAYKAEAQVDVICPNGLRTWEEIEEAIRLIPGPVVPLIPAHLSPYPSLQAQQDAGAAAAWFPALTTMAGLQANWDFLSDFRQRGTLALDALRAQAAQSPWGVASNGGILDESRLRSMEEKYLPD
;
A
#
# COMPACT_ATOMS: atom_id res chain seq x y z
N TYR A 1 10.25 2.72 13.55
CA TYR A 1 9.33 1.74 12.93
C TYR A 1 9.39 0.40 13.65
N ILE A 2 10.56 -0.25 13.73
CA ILE A 2 10.74 -1.53 14.46
C ILE A 2 10.19 -1.46 15.90
N GLN A 3 10.66 -0.51 16.72
CA GLN A 3 10.17 -0.35 18.10
C GLN A 3 8.66 -0.04 18.23
N ALA A 4 8.03 0.46 17.16
CA ALA A 4 6.60 0.73 17.13
C ALA A 4 5.77 -0.51 16.72
N GLY A 5 6.40 -1.68 16.54
CA GLY A 5 5.75 -2.93 16.15
C GLY A 5 5.41 -3.04 14.66
N ILE A 6 6.03 -2.22 13.80
CA ILE A 6 5.84 -2.29 12.35
C ILE A 6 6.72 -3.40 11.77
N ALA A 7 6.19 -4.19 10.82
CA ALA A 7 6.89 -5.33 10.21
C ALA A 7 7.82 -4.96 9.04
N GLY A 8 7.67 -3.78 8.46
CA GLY A 8 8.49 -3.34 7.33
C GLY A 8 8.23 -1.90 6.92
N ALA A 9 9.09 -1.39 6.05
CA ALA A 9 8.95 -0.07 5.46
C ALA A 9 9.40 -0.08 4.00
N HIS A 10 8.82 0.80 3.19
CA HIS A 10 9.36 1.12 1.89
C HIS A 10 10.08 2.48 1.92
N ILE A 11 11.19 2.57 1.19
CA ILE A 11 11.94 3.82 0.98
C ILE A 11 11.86 4.12 -0.52
N GLU A 12 11.52 5.35 -0.88
CA GLU A 12 11.37 5.78 -2.27
C GLU A 12 12.55 6.63 -2.74
N ASP A 13 12.81 6.60 -4.05
CA ASP A 13 13.88 7.33 -4.70
C ASP A 13 13.52 8.76 -5.10
N GLN A 14 12.44 9.33 -4.55
CA GLN A 14 12.03 10.70 -4.84
C GLN A 14 12.93 11.74 -4.16
N THR A 15 13.12 12.89 -4.82
CA THR A 15 13.65 14.09 -4.16
C THR A 15 12.66 14.59 -3.11
N PHE A 16 13.15 15.06 -1.97
CA PHE A 16 12.28 15.68 -0.96
C PHE A 16 11.88 17.11 -1.37
N PRO A 17 10.62 17.55 -1.11
CA PRO A 17 9.49 16.74 -0.65
C PRO A 17 8.87 15.91 -1.78
N PRO A 18 8.43 14.67 -1.49
CA PRO A 18 7.90 13.79 -2.52
C PRO A 18 6.57 14.27 -3.08
N LYS A 19 6.23 13.81 -4.29
CA LYS A 19 5.07 14.25 -5.06
C LYS A 19 4.29 13.07 -5.63
N SER A 20 2.97 13.26 -5.76
CA SER A 20 2.11 12.40 -6.56
C SER A 20 1.99 12.92 -8.01
N GLY A 21 1.71 12.00 -8.94
CA GLY A 21 1.52 12.32 -10.36
C GLY A 21 2.80 12.78 -11.09
N PRO A 22 2.69 13.56 -12.18
CA PRO A 22 3.80 13.85 -13.10
C PRO A 22 4.84 14.86 -12.55
N ARG A 23 4.74 15.24 -11.28
CA ARG A 23 5.65 16.21 -10.63
C ARG A 23 6.79 15.53 -9.88
N ARG A 24 6.90 14.20 -10.00
CA ARG A 24 7.97 13.43 -9.37
C ARG A 24 9.32 13.84 -9.98
N ARG A 25 10.34 13.75 -9.15
CA ARG A 25 11.75 13.79 -9.53
C ARG A 25 12.44 12.77 -8.65
N CYS A 26 13.40 12.05 -9.21
CA CYS A 26 14.14 11.04 -8.48
C CYS A 26 15.58 11.51 -8.23
N ILE A 27 16.14 11.07 -7.12
CA ILE A 27 17.58 11.16 -6.81
C ILE A 27 18.36 10.19 -7.71
N SER A 28 19.69 10.26 -7.70
CA SER A 28 20.52 9.33 -8.46
C SER A 28 20.41 7.88 -7.92
N ILE A 29 20.84 6.90 -8.72
CA ILE A 29 20.87 5.50 -8.27
C ILE A 29 21.78 5.36 -7.06
N GLU A 30 22.95 5.99 -7.09
CA GLU A 30 23.97 5.94 -6.05
C GLU A 30 23.45 6.51 -4.73
N GLU A 31 22.73 7.63 -4.78
CA GLU A 31 22.13 8.21 -3.57
C GLU A 31 21.06 7.28 -2.99
N MET A 32 20.20 6.70 -3.84
CA MET A 32 19.18 5.76 -3.38
C MET A 32 19.78 4.48 -2.80
N VAL A 33 20.79 3.89 -3.46
CA VAL A 33 21.53 2.72 -2.96
C VAL A 33 22.15 3.02 -1.59
N GLY A 34 22.74 4.21 -1.40
CA GLY A 34 23.26 4.63 -0.10
C GLY A 34 22.20 4.65 1.00
N LYS A 35 21.00 5.19 0.72
CA LYS A 35 19.86 5.19 1.65
C LYS A 35 19.40 3.77 2.00
N LEU A 36 19.30 2.91 0.99
CA LEU A 36 18.87 1.52 1.16
C LEU A 36 19.89 0.72 1.99
N ARG A 37 21.19 0.86 1.72
CA ARG A 37 22.24 0.20 2.53
C ARG A 37 22.18 0.61 3.99
N ALA A 38 22.03 1.91 4.27
CA ALA A 38 21.88 2.39 5.63
C ALA A 38 20.65 1.78 6.34
N ALA A 39 19.53 1.62 5.63
CA ALA A 39 18.34 0.98 6.15
C ALA A 39 18.54 -0.53 6.39
N MET A 40 19.26 -1.21 5.49
CA MET A 40 19.61 -2.63 5.64
C MET A 40 20.56 -2.86 6.81
N ASP A 41 21.57 -2.02 7.01
CA ASP A 41 22.46 -2.11 8.18
C ASP A 41 21.69 -1.95 9.49
N ALA A 42 20.78 -0.97 9.56
CA ALA A 42 19.92 -0.75 10.71
C ALA A 42 18.97 -1.93 10.96
N LYS A 43 18.37 -2.49 9.90
CA LYS A 43 17.58 -3.73 9.95
C LYS A 43 18.42 -4.86 10.57
N GLN A 44 19.60 -5.15 10.00
CA GLN A 44 20.41 -6.27 10.47
C GLN A 44 20.84 -6.14 11.94
N ALA A 45 21.08 -4.91 12.41
CA ALA A 45 21.47 -4.66 13.79
C ALA A 45 20.30 -4.76 14.79
N LEU A 46 19.07 -4.46 14.36
CA LEU A 46 17.92 -4.28 15.27
C LEU A 46 16.86 -5.38 15.15
N ASP A 47 16.56 -5.82 13.94
CA ASP A 47 15.54 -6.82 13.63
C ASP A 47 15.77 -7.38 12.20
N PRO A 48 16.49 -8.51 12.05
CA PRO A 48 16.74 -9.14 10.75
C PRO A 48 15.47 -9.57 9.99
N ASP A 49 14.32 -9.68 10.65
CA ASP A 49 13.05 -10.05 10.01
C ASP A 49 12.28 -8.83 9.47
N PHE A 50 12.67 -7.60 9.84
CA PHE A 50 12.01 -6.38 9.37
C PHE A 50 12.19 -6.20 7.86
N VAL A 51 11.10 -6.05 7.09
CA VAL A 51 11.17 -5.98 5.63
C VAL A 51 11.54 -4.57 5.14
N ILE A 52 12.58 -4.45 4.32
CA ILE A 52 12.92 -3.23 3.59
C ILE A 52 12.56 -3.40 2.11
N MET A 53 11.66 -2.53 1.65
CA MET A 53 11.25 -2.45 0.25
C MET A 53 11.85 -1.21 -0.42
N ALA A 54 12.55 -1.38 -1.54
CA ALA A 54 12.95 -0.25 -2.37
C ALA A 54 11.85 0.08 -3.38
N ARG A 55 11.31 1.29 -3.28
CA ARG A 55 10.29 1.79 -4.20
C ARG A 55 10.93 2.71 -5.25
N CYS A 56 10.79 2.34 -6.52
CA CYS A 56 11.24 3.12 -7.66
C CYS A 56 10.07 3.96 -8.20
N ASP A 57 10.14 5.28 -8.04
CA ASP A 57 9.08 6.21 -8.45
C ASP A 57 9.31 6.85 -9.82
N LEU A 58 10.39 6.46 -10.51
CA LEU A 58 10.82 7.02 -11.79
C LEU A 58 9.72 6.96 -12.86
N GLY A 59 8.84 5.96 -12.86
CA GLY A 59 7.74 5.86 -13.84
C GLY A 59 6.73 7.02 -13.79
N GLY A 60 6.70 7.80 -12.70
CA GLY A 60 5.92 9.04 -12.64
C GLY A 60 6.69 10.30 -13.06
N VAL A 61 7.94 10.18 -13.49
CA VAL A 61 8.73 11.28 -14.06
C VAL A 61 8.44 11.38 -15.57
N PRO A 62 8.07 12.57 -16.09
CA PRO A 62 7.84 12.74 -17.52
C PRO A 62 9.04 12.33 -18.37
N GLY A 63 8.81 11.52 -19.40
CA GLY A 63 9.85 11.05 -20.31
C GLY A 63 10.61 9.80 -19.84
N ALA A 64 10.38 9.32 -18.62
CA ALA A 64 10.98 8.08 -18.15
C ALA A 64 10.57 6.87 -19.03
N SER A 65 11.56 6.07 -19.38
CA SER A 65 11.40 4.83 -20.11
C SER A 65 11.25 3.63 -19.17
N PHE A 66 10.65 2.56 -19.66
CA PHE A 66 10.59 1.28 -18.96
C PHE A 66 11.99 0.77 -18.58
N ALA A 67 12.95 0.87 -19.51
CA ALA A 67 14.32 0.42 -19.31
C ALA A 67 15.01 1.11 -18.12
N GLU A 68 14.87 2.44 -17.99
CA GLU A 68 15.45 3.18 -16.86
C GLU A 68 14.81 2.80 -15.52
N ILE A 69 13.52 2.47 -15.50
CA ILE A 69 12.83 1.99 -14.28
C ILE A 69 13.40 0.63 -13.87
N ILE A 70 13.57 -0.28 -14.82
CA ILE A 70 14.14 -1.62 -14.57
C ILE A 70 15.60 -1.54 -14.13
N GLU A 71 16.41 -0.69 -14.78
CA GLU A 71 17.81 -0.46 -14.41
C GLU A 71 17.92 -0.03 -12.94
N ARG A 72 17.12 0.94 -12.50
CA ARG A 72 17.05 1.38 -11.10
C ARG A 72 16.69 0.24 -10.16
N CYS A 73 15.62 -0.48 -10.47
CA CYS A 73 15.14 -1.61 -9.66
C CYS A 73 16.20 -2.70 -9.51
N GLN A 74 16.90 -3.05 -10.59
CA GLN A 74 17.97 -4.03 -10.59
C GLN A 74 19.18 -3.54 -9.79
N ALA A 75 19.58 -2.28 -9.94
CA ALA A 75 20.66 -1.68 -9.15
C ALA A 75 20.33 -1.69 -7.65
N TYR A 76 19.11 -1.29 -7.26
CA TYR A 76 18.67 -1.31 -5.87
C TYR A 76 18.75 -2.72 -5.27
N LYS A 77 18.34 -3.75 -6.03
CA LYS A 77 18.44 -5.13 -5.58
C LYS A 77 19.89 -5.61 -5.50
N ALA A 78 20.68 -5.41 -6.55
CA ALA A 78 22.04 -5.92 -6.66
C ALA A 78 22.99 -5.27 -5.65
N GLU A 79 22.87 -3.96 -5.46
CA GLU A 79 23.84 -3.19 -4.69
C GLU A 79 23.46 -3.04 -3.21
N ALA A 80 22.17 -2.93 -2.89
CA ALA A 80 21.70 -2.76 -1.51
C ALA A 80 21.10 -4.04 -0.91
N GLN A 81 20.82 -5.07 -1.71
CA GLN A 81 20.30 -6.37 -1.26
C GLN A 81 18.99 -6.25 -0.44
N VAL A 82 18.16 -5.26 -0.77
CA VAL A 82 16.83 -5.09 -0.15
C VAL A 82 15.95 -6.31 -0.34
N ASP A 83 14.99 -6.52 0.56
CA ASP A 83 14.15 -7.72 0.57
C ASP A 83 13.19 -7.71 -0.62
N VAL A 84 12.56 -6.56 -0.89
CA VAL A 84 11.49 -6.40 -1.88
C VAL A 84 11.75 -5.20 -2.78
N ILE A 85 11.40 -5.31 -4.06
CA ILE A 85 11.40 -4.18 -5.00
C ILE A 85 9.96 -3.81 -5.36
N CYS A 86 9.67 -2.52 -5.41
CA CYS A 86 8.39 -1.97 -5.83
C CYS A 86 8.58 -1.01 -7.01
N PRO A 87 8.45 -1.47 -8.27
CA PRO A 87 8.35 -0.57 -9.40
C PRO A 87 7.01 0.19 -9.35
N ASN A 88 7.06 1.51 -9.52
CA ASN A 88 5.87 2.35 -9.57
C ASN A 88 5.83 3.17 -10.88
N GLY A 89 4.62 3.40 -11.39
CA GLY A 89 4.38 4.21 -12.58
C GLY A 89 4.59 3.45 -13.90
N LEU A 90 4.57 2.11 -13.86
CA LEU A 90 4.42 1.28 -15.07
C LEU A 90 3.04 1.55 -15.69
N ARG A 91 2.93 1.47 -17.02
CA ARG A 91 1.78 2.01 -17.76
C ARG A 91 0.75 0.95 -18.12
N THR A 92 1.20 -0.26 -18.43
CA THR A 92 0.35 -1.37 -18.88
C THR A 92 0.54 -2.61 -18.01
N TRP A 93 -0.35 -3.58 -18.15
CA TRP A 93 -0.22 -4.85 -17.45
C TRP A 93 1.00 -5.64 -17.96
N GLU A 94 1.28 -5.60 -19.26
CA GLU A 94 2.42 -6.26 -19.88
C GLU A 94 3.75 -5.69 -19.37
N GLU A 95 3.85 -4.38 -19.17
CA GLU A 95 5.03 -3.77 -18.53
C GLU A 95 5.20 -4.27 -17.07
N ILE A 96 4.10 -4.49 -16.35
CA ILE A 96 4.15 -5.00 -14.97
C ILE A 96 4.60 -6.46 -14.94
N GLU A 97 4.06 -7.32 -15.81
CA GLU A 97 4.48 -8.72 -15.95
C GLU A 97 5.97 -8.80 -16.31
N GLU A 98 6.40 -7.99 -17.27
CA GLU A 98 7.79 -7.94 -17.70
C GLU A 98 8.71 -7.42 -16.57
N ALA A 99 8.27 -6.42 -15.80
CA ALA A 99 9.02 -5.93 -14.65
C ALA A 99 9.20 -7.01 -13.57
N ILE A 100 8.14 -7.77 -13.26
CA ILE A 100 8.22 -8.89 -12.30
C ILE A 100 9.23 -9.94 -12.80
N ARG A 101 9.27 -10.22 -14.11
CA ARG A 101 10.19 -11.17 -14.71
C ARG A 101 11.65 -10.70 -14.70
N LEU A 102 11.89 -9.41 -14.93
CA LEU A 102 13.24 -8.85 -15.09
C LEU A 102 13.89 -8.43 -13.77
N ILE A 103 13.12 -8.12 -12.73
CA ILE A 103 13.64 -7.68 -11.44
C ILE A 103 13.93 -8.91 -10.57
N PRO A 104 15.17 -9.08 -10.06
CA PRO A 104 15.50 -10.26 -9.26
C PRO A 104 14.86 -10.23 -7.87
N GLY A 105 14.30 -11.37 -7.45
CA GLY A 105 13.73 -11.57 -6.11
C GLY A 105 12.27 -11.10 -5.99
N PRO A 106 11.76 -10.91 -4.76
CA PRO A 106 10.37 -10.51 -4.53
C PRO A 106 10.03 -9.13 -5.10
N VAL A 107 8.99 -9.07 -5.94
CA VAL A 107 8.49 -7.83 -6.54
C VAL A 107 7.06 -7.57 -6.10
N VAL A 108 6.79 -6.36 -5.59
CA VAL A 108 5.44 -5.87 -5.27
C VAL A 108 5.17 -4.65 -6.15
N PRO A 109 4.65 -4.83 -7.37
CA PRO A 109 4.40 -3.71 -8.27
C PRO A 109 3.27 -2.83 -7.73
N LEU A 110 3.44 -1.51 -7.79
CA LEU A 110 2.34 -0.61 -7.48
C LEU A 110 1.46 -0.45 -8.73
N ILE A 111 0.35 -1.19 -8.75
CA ILE A 111 -0.62 -1.18 -9.85
C ILE A 111 -1.27 0.21 -9.93
N PRO A 112 -1.14 0.92 -11.07
CA PRO A 112 -1.64 2.28 -11.19
C PRO A 112 -3.16 2.30 -11.39
N ALA A 113 -3.80 3.34 -10.86
CA ALA A 113 -5.25 3.37 -10.77
C ALA A 113 -6.00 3.54 -12.09
N HIS A 114 -5.28 3.89 -13.17
CA HIS A 114 -5.84 4.01 -14.51
C HIS A 114 -5.97 2.67 -15.24
N LEU A 115 -5.41 1.58 -14.73
CA LEU A 115 -5.64 0.25 -15.28
C LEU A 115 -7.06 -0.20 -14.95
N SER A 116 -7.95 -0.09 -15.94
CA SER A 116 -9.33 -0.55 -15.87
C SER A 116 -9.62 -1.45 -17.08
N PRO A 117 -9.96 -2.73 -16.87
CA PRO A 117 -10.09 -3.40 -15.56
C PRO A 117 -8.73 -3.54 -14.85
N TYR A 118 -8.76 -3.57 -13.51
CA TYR A 118 -7.58 -3.97 -12.74
C TYR A 118 -7.26 -5.45 -12.99
N PRO A 119 -5.97 -5.85 -12.97
CA PRO A 119 -5.60 -7.26 -13.00
C PRO A 119 -6.16 -7.99 -11.77
N SER A 120 -6.72 -9.18 -11.97
CA SER A 120 -7.26 -9.99 -10.89
C SER A 120 -6.15 -10.40 -9.90
N LEU A 121 -6.53 -10.78 -8.68
CA LEU A 121 -5.57 -11.32 -7.71
C LEU A 121 -4.87 -12.56 -8.27
N GLN A 122 -5.61 -13.41 -9.00
CA GLN A 122 -5.04 -14.59 -9.66
C GLN A 122 -4.03 -14.19 -10.75
N ALA A 123 -4.34 -13.20 -11.59
CA ALA A 123 -3.42 -12.73 -12.63
C ALA A 123 -2.12 -12.17 -12.01
N GLN A 124 -2.22 -11.42 -10.90
CA GLN A 124 -1.04 -10.93 -10.19
C GLN A 124 -0.20 -12.07 -9.59
N GLN A 125 -0.86 -13.09 -9.03
CA GLN A 125 -0.19 -14.27 -8.51
C GLN A 125 0.47 -15.10 -9.62
N ASP A 126 -0.21 -15.30 -10.75
CA ASP A 126 0.29 -16.06 -11.91
C ASP A 126 1.50 -15.36 -12.55
N ALA A 127 1.51 -14.01 -12.55
CA ALA A 127 2.65 -13.22 -12.99
C ALA A 127 3.86 -13.31 -12.04
N GLY A 128 3.69 -13.85 -10.83
CA GLY A 128 4.75 -13.99 -9.84
C GLY A 128 4.94 -12.78 -8.91
N ALA A 129 3.96 -11.89 -8.81
CA ALA A 129 4.03 -10.79 -7.83
C ALA A 129 4.08 -11.37 -6.40
N ALA A 130 4.99 -10.86 -5.58
CA ALA A 130 5.19 -11.34 -4.21
C ALA A 130 4.03 -10.95 -3.27
N ALA A 131 3.32 -9.86 -3.59
CA ALA A 131 2.11 -9.44 -2.91
C ALA A 131 1.29 -8.50 -3.82
N ALA A 132 -0.02 -8.46 -3.61
CA ALA A 132 -0.90 -7.47 -4.19
C ALA A 132 -1.08 -6.28 -3.22
N TRP A 133 -0.69 -5.09 -3.64
CA TRP A 133 -0.73 -3.89 -2.79
C TRP A 133 -1.79 -2.88 -3.24
N PHE A 134 -2.78 -2.60 -2.39
CA PHE A 134 -3.85 -1.63 -2.64
C PHE A 134 -3.84 -0.50 -1.59
N PRO A 135 -2.96 0.50 -1.70
CA PRO A 135 -2.68 1.47 -0.62
C PRO A 135 -3.85 2.37 -0.22
N ALA A 136 -4.89 2.49 -1.06
CA ALA A 136 -6.04 3.37 -0.80
C ALA A 136 -7.39 2.64 -0.94
N LEU A 137 -7.41 1.30 -0.89
CA LEU A 137 -8.60 0.48 -1.17
C LEU A 137 -9.83 0.90 -0.35
N THR A 138 -9.69 0.89 0.97
CA THR A 138 -10.78 1.22 1.90
C THR A 138 -11.03 2.71 1.99
N THR A 139 -9.99 3.53 1.84
CA THR A 139 -10.11 4.99 1.83
C THR A 139 -10.95 5.46 0.65
N MET A 140 -10.73 4.94 -0.57
CA MET A 140 -11.50 5.34 -1.75
C MET A 140 -12.94 4.82 -1.68
N ALA A 141 -13.15 3.59 -1.20
CA ALA A 141 -14.49 3.06 -0.97
C ALA A 141 -15.27 3.90 0.06
N GLY A 142 -14.63 4.25 1.18
CA GLY A 142 -15.20 5.11 2.21
C GLY A 142 -15.39 6.56 1.76
N LEU A 143 -14.51 7.10 0.92
CA LEU A 143 -14.60 8.46 0.40
C LEU A 143 -15.91 8.65 -0.39
N GLN A 144 -16.23 7.73 -1.30
CA GLN A 144 -17.47 7.81 -2.07
C GLN A 144 -18.71 7.68 -1.16
N ALA A 145 -18.72 6.69 -0.26
CA ALA A 145 -19.83 6.48 0.67
C ALA A 145 -20.09 7.70 1.58
N ASN A 146 -19.02 8.30 2.11
CA ASN A 146 -19.10 9.52 2.91
C ASN A 146 -19.59 10.71 2.07
N TRP A 147 -19.10 10.86 0.84
CA TRP A 147 -19.52 11.92 -0.06
C TRP A 147 -21.03 11.86 -0.34
N ASP A 148 -21.53 10.68 -0.66
CA ASP A 148 -22.95 10.45 -0.96
C ASP A 148 -23.81 10.70 0.29
N PHE A 149 -23.43 10.14 1.43
CA PHE A 149 -24.13 10.34 2.70
C PHE A 149 -24.18 11.82 3.10
N LEU A 150 -23.06 12.54 3.04
CA LEU A 150 -23.01 13.95 3.43
C LEU A 150 -23.81 14.84 2.46
N SER A 151 -23.78 14.51 1.16
CA SER A 151 -24.56 15.22 0.14
C SER A 151 -26.07 15.03 0.34
N ASP A 152 -26.48 13.83 0.74
CA ASP A 152 -27.87 13.49 1.05
C ASP A 152 -28.32 14.08 2.39
N PHE A 153 -27.49 14.00 3.43
CA PHE A 153 -27.73 14.62 4.72
C PHE A 153 -27.89 16.14 4.60
N ARG A 154 -27.11 16.80 3.74
CA ARG A 154 -27.27 18.22 3.44
C ARG A 154 -28.67 18.55 2.89
N GLN A 155 -29.30 17.64 2.15
CA GLN A 155 -30.61 17.86 1.53
C GLN A 155 -31.78 17.47 2.45
N ARG A 156 -31.66 16.34 3.15
CA ARG A 156 -32.77 15.71 3.89
C ARG A 156 -32.59 15.69 5.41
N GLY A 157 -31.46 16.15 5.92
CA GLY A 157 -31.14 16.13 7.35
C GLY A 157 -31.13 14.70 7.92
N THR A 158 -31.73 14.53 9.10
CA THR A 158 -31.72 13.27 9.85
C THR A 158 -32.40 12.11 9.11
N LEU A 159 -33.27 12.35 8.13
CA LEU A 159 -33.84 11.29 7.29
C LEU A 159 -32.78 10.53 6.48
N ALA A 160 -31.59 11.11 6.27
CA ALA A 160 -30.46 10.40 5.66
C ALA A 160 -29.85 9.37 6.63
N LEU A 161 -29.90 9.60 7.96
CA LEU A 161 -29.43 8.64 8.96
C LEU A 161 -30.31 7.39 8.98
N ASP A 162 -31.63 7.57 8.91
CA ASP A 162 -32.57 6.45 8.88
C ASP A 162 -32.38 5.60 7.60
N ALA A 163 -32.20 6.26 6.46
CA ALA A 163 -31.90 5.60 5.19
C ALA A 163 -30.57 4.83 5.24
N LEU A 164 -29.51 5.43 5.78
CA LEU A 164 -28.22 4.76 5.96
C LEU A 164 -28.34 3.50 6.83
N ARG A 165 -29.09 3.58 7.94
CA ARG A 165 -29.33 2.42 8.82
C ARG A 165 -30.13 1.33 8.12
N ALA A 166 -31.17 1.69 7.38
CA ALA A 166 -31.98 0.75 6.62
C ALA A 166 -31.16 0.05 5.52
N GLN A 167 -30.28 0.79 4.83
CA GLN A 167 -29.34 0.23 3.86
C GLN A 167 -28.35 -0.74 4.51
N ALA A 168 -27.74 -0.34 5.63
CA ALA A 168 -26.80 -1.20 6.35
C ALA A 168 -27.46 -2.52 6.82
N ALA A 169 -28.72 -2.47 7.25
CA ALA A 169 -29.48 -3.65 7.66
C ALA A 169 -29.75 -4.66 6.52
N GLN A 170 -29.62 -4.25 5.25
CA GLN A 170 -29.75 -5.12 4.09
C GLN A 170 -28.43 -5.76 3.65
N SER A 171 -27.31 -5.41 4.29
CA SER A 171 -26.00 -5.97 3.97
C SER A 171 -25.99 -7.49 4.19
N PRO A 172 -25.57 -8.31 3.21
CA PRO A 172 -25.43 -9.76 3.39
C PRO A 172 -24.32 -10.13 4.38
N TRP A 173 -23.46 -9.17 4.74
CA TRP A 173 -22.38 -9.31 5.72
C TRP A 173 -22.76 -8.79 7.11
N GLY A 174 -24.02 -8.40 7.30
CA GLY A 174 -24.52 -7.80 8.54
C GLY A 174 -24.15 -6.33 8.72
N VAL A 175 -24.56 -5.76 9.85
CA VAL A 175 -24.33 -4.36 10.23
C VAL A 175 -23.01 -4.26 11.00
N ALA A 176 -22.08 -3.44 10.52
CA ALA A 176 -20.86 -3.14 11.24
C ALA A 176 -21.18 -2.43 12.57
N SER A 177 -20.55 -2.87 13.67
CA SER A 177 -20.72 -2.27 15.00
C SER A 177 -19.40 -2.30 15.78
N ASN A 178 -19.22 -1.33 16.68
CA ASN A 178 -18.03 -1.29 17.54
C ASN A 178 -17.91 -2.56 18.40
N GLY A 179 -19.02 -3.06 18.96
CA GLY A 179 -19.01 -4.27 19.78
C GLY A 179 -18.57 -5.51 19.00
N GLY A 180 -19.01 -5.64 17.74
CA GLY A 180 -18.59 -6.72 16.85
C GLY A 180 -17.12 -6.61 16.41
N ILE A 181 -16.64 -5.39 16.14
CA ILE A 181 -15.26 -5.15 15.68
C ILE A 181 -14.24 -5.28 16.82
N LEU A 182 -14.58 -4.79 18.01
CA LEU A 182 -13.67 -4.72 19.16
C LEU A 182 -13.68 -5.99 20.03
N ASP A 183 -14.53 -6.95 19.71
CA ASP A 183 -14.81 -8.14 20.53
C ASP A 183 -15.20 -7.75 21.97
N GLU A 184 -16.42 -7.24 22.09
CA GLU A 184 -16.99 -6.81 23.37
C GLU A 184 -16.99 -7.95 24.41
N SER A 185 -17.14 -9.20 23.98
CA SER A 185 -17.12 -10.36 24.88
C SER A 185 -15.77 -10.53 25.56
N ARG A 186 -14.69 -10.36 24.79
CA ARG A 186 -13.32 -10.41 25.32
C ARG A 186 -13.06 -9.25 26.28
N LEU A 187 -13.50 -8.04 25.94
CA LEU A 187 -13.36 -6.87 26.82
C LEU A 187 -14.05 -7.12 28.17
N ARG A 188 -15.31 -7.57 28.17
CA ARG A 188 -16.04 -7.90 29.40
C ARG A 188 -15.35 -9.00 30.20
N SER A 189 -14.86 -10.06 29.55
CA SER A 189 -14.14 -11.14 30.25
C SER A 189 -12.85 -10.66 30.93
N MET A 190 -12.20 -9.64 30.39
CA MET A 190 -11.03 -9.01 31.02
C MET A 190 -11.44 -8.13 32.20
N GLU A 191 -12.52 -7.37 32.06
CA GLU A 191 -13.08 -6.55 33.14
C GLU A 191 -13.46 -7.42 34.33
N GLU A 192 -14.26 -8.47 34.13
CA GLU A 192 -14.67 -9.42 35.17
C GLU A 192 -13.48 -10.10 35.86
N LYS A 193 -12.39 -10.34 35.13
CA LYS A 193 -11.22 -11.03 35.67
C LYS A 193 -10.34 -10.13 36.53
N TYR A 194 -10.24 -8.84 36.21
CA TYR A 194 -9.21 -7.96 36.77
C TYR A 194 -9.75 -6.73 37.49
N LEU A 195 -11.01 -6.33 37.26
CA LEU A 195 -11.62 -5.25 38.01
C LEU A 195 -12.29 -5.80 39.27
N PRO A 196 -12.21 -5.09 40.41
CA PRO A 196 -12.92 -5.48 41.61
C PRO A 196 -14.43 -5.28 41.46
N ASP A 197 -15.20 -6.06 42.22
CA ASP A 197 -16.66 -5.95 42.37
C ASP A 197 -17.09 -4.59 42.97
#